data_AF-A0A117SWV3-F1
#
_entry.id   AF-A0A117SWV3-F1
#
_cell.length_a   1.000
_cell.length_b   1.000
_cell.length_c   1.000
_cell.angle_alpha   90.00
_cell.angle_beta   90.00
_cell.angle_gamma   90.00
#
_symmetry.space_group_name_H-M   'P 1'
#
loop_
_entity.id
_entity.type
_entity.pdbx_description
1 polymer ?
#
loop_
_entity_poly.entity_id
_entity_poly.type
_entity_poly.pdbx_seq_one_letter_code
_entity_poly.pdbx_strand_id
1 'polypeptide(L)'
;MIPYVDLQGEPGLDITRNDAFRRDVVERVVDNGLVLGENLGRSFRALIIGESIPAGTTTAMAFLVAMGYDAWHKMSSASPVNPRELKISVVKRALERAGVSKALDDPILAVSKVGDPVIPAMASIAIGAARAGSHVILAGGTQMGAVLAFVKSFDKSALSRLAIATTRWLINDKSADLIGLVKEVYPIPVVSSNLDFRDMPYESLRAFEEGFVKEGVGAGGSLVAASIMGFDLGRVKMAILRDYEELLKTLRVQGM
;
A
#
# COMPACT_ATOMS: atom_id res chain seq x y z
N MET A 1 -13.67 -0.40 -20.83
CA MET A 1 -13.79 -0.96 -19.46
C MET A 1 -12.88 -2.18 -19.42
N ILE A 2 -11.95 -2.25 -18.47
CA ILE A 2 -11.06 -3.43 -18.31
C ILE A 2 -11.74 -4.43 -17.38
N PRO A 3 -11.61 -5.75 -17.58
CA PRO A 3 -12.11 -6.74 -16.63
C PRO A 3 -11.48 -6.56 -15.24
N TYR A 4 -12.28 -6.69 -14.18
CA TYR A 4 -11.82 -6.59 -12.79
C TYR A 4 -12.58 -7.60 -11.91
N VAL A 5 -12.01 -7.92 -10.74
CA VAL A 5 -12.67 -8.71 -9.69
C VAL A 5 -13.25 -7.77 -8.66
N ASP A 6 -14.56 -7.87 -8.42
CA ASP A 6 -15.24 -7.08 -7.40
C ASP A 6 -15.28 -7.83 -6.06
N LEU A 7 -14.70 -7.24 -5.01
CA LEU A 7 -14.76 -7.76 -3.64
C LEU A 7 -16.04 -7.33 -2.90
N GLN A 8 -16.94 -6.63 -3.57
CA GLN A 8 -18.20 -6.08 -3.04
C GLN A 8 -17.99 -5.07 -1.91
N GLY A 9 -16.92 -4.29 -2.02
CA GLY A 9 -16.62 -3.18 -1.13
C GLY A 9 -17.42 -1.92 -1.47
N GLU A 10 -17.19 -0.87 -0.70
CA GLU A 10 -17.76 0.46 -0.90
C GLU A 10 -16.64 1.51 -0.78
N PRO A 11 -16.78 2.73 -1.35
CA PRO A 11 -15.85 3.83 -1.09
C PRO A 11 -15.86 4.21 0.40
N GLY A 12 -14.69 4.49 0.97
CA GLY A 12 -14.58 4.96 2.35
C GLY A 12 -15.18 6.35 2.53
N LEU A 13 -15.87 6.56 3.64
CA LEU A 13 -16.39 7.87 4.03
C LEU A 13 -15.28 8.75 4.63
N ASP A 14 -15.57 10.04 4.78
CA ASP A 14 -14.70 10.98 5.51
C ASP A 14 -14.58 10.55 6.98
N ILE A 15 -13.43 9.98 7.33
CA ILE A 15 -13.11 9.47 8.66
C ILE A 15 -13.12 10.57 9.75
N THR A 16 -13.14 11.85 9.39
CA THR A 16 -13.26 12.93 10.38
C THR A 16 -14.72 13.21 10.78
N ARG A 17 -15.68 12.68 10.03
CA ARG A 17 -17.12 12.93 10.23
C ARG A 17 -17.91 11.67 10.52
N ASN A 18 -17.52 10.54 9.91
CA ASN A 18 -18.23 9.28 9.98
C ASN A 18 -17.27 8.12 10.25
N ASP A 19 -17.82 6.98 10.62
CA ASP A 19 -17.12 5.70 10.45
C ASP A 19 -16.75 5.51 8.97
N ALA A 20 -15.56 4.99 8.70
CA ALA A 20 -15.07 4.78 7.34
C ALA A 20 -16.01 3.85 6.54
N PHE A 21 -16.52 2.81 7.21
CA PHE A 21 -17.43 1.81 6.66
C PHE A 21 -18.41 1.31 7.72
N ARG A 22 -19.53 0.73 7.27
CA ARG A 22 -20.27 -0.20 8.13
C ARG A 22 -19.43 -1.47 8.31
N ARG A 23 -19.53 -2.09 9.49
CA ARG A 23 -18.73 -3.28 9.83
C ARG A 23 -19.00 -4.45 8.88
N ASP A 24 -20.25 -4.67 8.48
CA ASP A 24 -20.66 -5.74 7.56
C ASP A 24 -20.03 -5.60 6.17
N VAL A 25 -19.71 -4.37 5.74
CA VAL A 25 -19.00 -4.12 4.49
C VAL A 25 -17.56 -4.58 4.58
N VAL A 26 -16.89 -4.31 5.70
CA VAL A 26 -15.50 -4.75 5.92
C VAL A 26 -15.43 -6.28 6.02
N GLU A 27 -16.35 -6.89 6.77
CA GLU A 27 -16.45 -8.36 6.89
C GLU A 27 -16.65 -9.01 5.52
N ARG A 28 -17.57 -8.48 4.69
CA ARG A 28 -17.79 -8.97 3.33
C ARG A 28 -16.55 -8.87 2.44
N VAL A 29 -15.82 -7.75 2.49
CA VAL A 29 -14.56 -7.58 1.74
C VAL A 29 -13.50 -8.58 2.21
N VAL A 30 -13.41 -8.82 3.51
CA VAL A 30 -12.48 -9.80 4.09
C VAL A 30 -12.84 -11.22 3.63
N ASP A 31 -14.10 -11.62 3.73
CA ASP A 31 -14.55 -12.95 3.31
C ASP A 31 -14.30 -13.20 1.82
N ASN A 32 -14.69 -12.25 0.97
CA ASN A 32 -14.46 -12.33 -0.47
C ASN A 32 -12.96 -12.32 -0.82
N GLY A 33 -12.17 -11.51 -0.12
CA GLY A 33 -10.73 -11.43 -0.32
C GLY A 33 -10.00 -12.70 0.11
N LEU A 34 -10.43 -13.35 1.21
CA LEU A 34 -9.92 -14.66 1.63
C LEU A 34 -10.16 -15.71 0.55
N VAL A 35 -11.38 -15.80 0.03
CA VAL A 35 -11.74 -16.74 -1.05
C VAL A 35 -10.92 -16.46 -2.32
N LEU A 36 -10.79 -15.20 -2.72
CA LEU A 36 -9.96 -14.83 -3.88
C LEU A 36 -8.50 -15.22 -3.65
N GLY A 37 -7.95 -14.88 -2.48
CA GLY A 37 -6.58 -15.20 -2.09
C GLY A 37 -6.30 -16.69 -2.12
N GLU A 38 -7.18 -17.53 -1.56
CA GLU A 38 -7.02 -18.98 -1.56
C GLU A 38 -7.01 -19.57 -2.98
N ASN A 39 -7.91 -19.11 -3.85
CA ASN A 39 -7.96 -19.57 -5.24
C ASN A 39 -6.70 -19.17 -6.02
N LEU A 40 -6.25 -17.92 -5.87
CA LEU A 40 -5.02 -17.44 -6.49
C LEU A 40 -3.79 -18.18 -5.93
N GLY A 41 -3.72 -18.38 -4.61
CA GLY A 41 -2.59 -19.05 -3.96
C GLY A 41 -2.47 -20.54 -4.28
N ARG A 42 -3.56 -21.21 -4.65
CA ARG A 42 -3.51 -22.58 -5.22
C ARG A 42 -2.99 -22.61 -6.65
N SER A 43 -3.14 -21.51 -7.38
CA SER A 43 -2.80 -21.42 -8.80
C SER A 43 -1.39 -20.87 -9.04
N PHE A 44 -0.91 -20.01 -8.15
CA PHE A 44 0.36 -19.30 -8.29
C PHE A 44 1.24 -19.50 -7.05
N ARG A 45 2.54 -19.71 -7.27
CA ARG A 45 3.52 -19.90 -6.19
C ARG A 45 3.84 -18.61 -5.43
N ALA A 46 3.67 -17.47 -6.09
CA ALA A 46 3.86 -16.15 -5.51
C ALA A 46 2.83 -15.17 -6.08
N LEU A 47 2.32 -14.28 -5.22
CA LEU A 47 1.45 -13.16 -5.61
C LEU A 47 2.13 -11.84 -5.28
N ILE A 48 1.93 -10.85 -6.14
CA ILE A 48 2.33 -9.46 -5.91
C ILE A 48 1.05 -8.66 -5.84
N ILE A 49 0.80 -8.03 -4.70
CA ILE A 49 -0.44 -7.28 -4.46
C ILE A 49 -0.05 -5.82 -4.27
N GLY A 50 -0.48 -4.96 -5.18
CA GLY A 50 -0.27 -3.52 -5.10
C GLY A 50 -1.56 -2.76 -4.82
N GLU A 51 -1.43 -1.47 -4.51
CA GLU A 51 -2.57 -0.58 -4.29
C GLU A 51 -2.51 0.70 -5.11
N SER A 52 -3.68 1.28 -5.36
CA SER A 52 -3.82 2.64 -5.86
C SER A 52 -4.95 3.33 -5.11
N ILE A 53 -4.63 3.97 -4.00
CA ILE A 53 -5.58 4.78 -3.22
C ILE A 53 -5.04 6.18 -2.90
N PRO A 54 -5.65 7.24 -3.46
CA PRO A 54 -5.39 8.60 -3.01
C PRO A 54 -5.67 8.75 -1.51
N ALA A 55 -4.85 9.54 -0.81
CA ALA A 55 -4.92 9.74 0.64
C ALA A 55 -4.70 8.49 1.51
N GLY A 56 -4.36 7.33 0.94
CA GLY A 56 -4.16 6.07 1.67
C GLY A 56 -3.10 6.13 2.79
N THR A 57 -2.10 7.00 2.67
CA THR A 57 -1.11 7.19 3.74
C THR A 57 -1.71 7.75 5.04
N THR A 58 -2.82 8.50 4.95
CA THR A 58 -3.49 9.11 6.11
C THR A 58 -4.38 8.10 6.82
N THR A 59 -5.18 7.34 6.06
CA THR A 59 -6.05 6.27 6.59
C THR A 59 -5.22 5.10 7.14
N ALA A 60 -4.12 4.74 6.48
CA ALA A 60 -3.16 3.77 7.02
C ALA A 60 -2.55 4.24 8.35
N MET A 61 -2.24 5.53 8.50
CA MET A 61 -1.80 6.10 9.78
C MET A 61 -2.89 5.97 10.85
N ALA A 62 -4.13 6.33 10.51
CA ALA A 62 -5.25 6.27 11.43
C ALA A 62 -5.50 4.85 11.93
N PHE A 63 -5.49 3.88 11.01
CA PHE A 63 -5.62 2.47 11.33
C PHE A 63 -4.48 1.97 12.23
N LEU A 64 -3.21 2.27 11.90
CA LEU A 64 -2.06 1.84 12.70
C LEU A 64 -2.12 2.39 14.13
N VAL A 65 -2.44 3.68 14.28
CA VAL A 65 -2.60 4.30 15.60
C VAL A 65 -3.78 3.70 16.36
N ALA A 66 -4.91 3.46 15.69
CA ALA A 66 -6.07 2.80 16.31
C ALA A 66 -5.73 1.38 16.79
N MET A 67 -4.84 0.68 16.10
CA MET A 67 -4.33 -0.64 16.49
C MET A 67 -3.18 -0.57 17.51
N GLY A 68 -2.79 0.62 17.98
CA GLY A 68 -1.79 0.81 19.04
C GLY A 68 -0.34 0.94 18.58
N TYR A 69 -0.07 1.12 17.28
CA TYR A 69 1.27 1.33 16.74
C TYR A 69 1.63 2.82 16.66
N ASP A 70 2.89 3.16 16.90
CA ASP A 70 3.41 4.53 16.75
C ASP A 70 3.66 4.86 15.27
N ALA A 71 2.62 5.30 14.56
CA ALA A 71 2.72 5.67 13.14
C ALA A 71 2.82 7.17 12.88
N TRP A 72 2.77 8.03 13.91
CA TRP A 72 2.56 9.47 13.79
C TRP A 72 3.55 10.20 12.86
N HIS A 73 4.81 9.75 12.84
CA HIS A 73 5.87 10.38 12.06
C HIS A 73 6.52 9.44 11.04
N LYS A 74 5.93 8.25 10.84
CA LYS A 74 6.54 7.20 10.00
C LYS A 74 5.94 7.08 8.60
N MET A 75 4.86 7.81 8.31
CA MET A 75 4.12 7.70 7.03
C MET A 75 4.65 8.62 5.94
N SER A 76 4.85 8.09 4.73
CA SER A 76 5.32 8.84 3.57
C SER A 76 4.20 9.65 2.89
N SER A 77 4.53 10.35 1.80
CA SER A 77 3.61 11.06 0.89
C SER A 77 4.10 11.00 -0.55
N ALA A 78 3.17 11.15 -1.50
CA ALA A 78 3.49 11.29 -2.92
C ALA A 78 4.09 12.67 -3.30
N SER A 79 4.16 13.61 -2.37
CA SER A 79 4.79 14.93 -2.54
C SER A 79 6.13 14.98 -1.79
N PRO A 80 7.11 15.77 -2.25
CA PRO A 80 8.34 16.04 -1.49
C PRO A 80 8.05 16.74 -0.16
N VAL A 81 7.06 17.62 -0.12
CA VAL A 81 6.60 18.25 1.12
C VAL A 81 5.48 17.41 1.71
N ASN A 82 5.83 16.60 2.71
CA ASN A 82 4.86 15.78 3.44
C ASN A 82 4.07 16.67 4.41
N PRO A 83 2.74 16.84 4.24
CA PRO A 83 1.93 17.69 5.11
C PRO A 83 1.62 16.98 6.44
N ARG A 84 2.66 16.69 7.21
CA ARG A 84 2.62 15.85 8.42
C ARG A 84 1.62 16.37 9.45
N GLU A 85 1.69 17.64 9.78
CA GLU A 85 0.79 18.25 10.77
C GLU A 85 -0.68 18.15 10.36
N LEU A 86 -0.97 18.33 9.06
CA LEU A 86 -2.31 18.14 8.53
C LEU A 86 -2.77 16.69 8.70
N LYS A 87 -1.94 15.70 8.34
CA LYS A 87 -2.27 14.28 8.53
C LYS A 87 -2.51 13.96 9.99
N ILE A 88 -1.62 14.40 10.88
CA ILE A 88 -1.73 14.18 12.33
C ILE A 88 -3.05 14.78 12.84
N SER A 89 -3.39 16.01 12.43
CA SER A 89 -4.64 16.66 12.83
C SER A 89 -5.88 15.89 12.35
N VAL A 90 -5.87 15.37 11.13
CA VAL A 90 -6.95 14.56 10.55
C VAL A 90 -7.11 13.27 11.33
N VAL A 91 -6.01 12.58 11.61
CA VAL A 91 -6.03 11.30 12.35
C VAL A 91 -6.48 11.49 13.80
N LYS A 92 -6.01 12.53 14.50
CA LYS A 92 -6.48 12.84 15.85
C LYS A 92 -8.00 13.07 15.89
N ARG A 93 -8.52 13.88 14.97
CA ARG A 93 -9.97 14.12 14.85
C ARG A 93 -10.74 12.83 14.55
N ALA A 94 -10.22 11.99 13.66
CA ALA A 94 -10.85 10.72 13.31
C ALA A 94 -10.93 9.76 14.51
N LEU A 95 -9.84 9.63 15.28
CA LEU A 95 -9.79 8.79 16.47
C LEU A 95 -10.72 9.29 17.58
N GLU A 96 -10.72 10.60 17.83
CA GLU A 96 -11.63 11.25 18.80
C GLU A 96 -13.09 11.01 18.43
N ARG A 97 -13.46 11.29 17.17
CA ARG A 97 -14.82 11.03 16.64
C ARG A 97 -15.20 9.55 16.74
N ALA A 98 -14.26 8.64 16.50
CA ALA A 98 -14.49 7.21 16.60
C ALA A 98 -14.55 6.69 18.06
N GLY A 99 -14.26 7.53 19.06
CA GLY A 99 -14.17 7.11 20.46
C GLY A 99 -12.96 6.20 20.76
N VAL A 100 -11.94 6.21 19.90
CA VAL A 100 -10.76 5.35 20.02
C VAL A 100 -9.74 6.03 20.93
N SER A 101 -9.85 5.74 22.23
CA SER A 101 -8.91 6.20 23.27
C SER A 101 -7.89 5.16 23.70
N LYS A 102 -8.12 3.89 23.32
CA LYS A 102 -7.24 2.74 23.57
C LYS A 102 -7.05 1.97 22.28
N ALA A 103 -5.96 1.20 22.21
CA ALA A 103 -5.71 0.31 21.09
C ALA A 103 -6.88 -0.68 20.92
N LEU A 104 -7.29 -0.88 19.66
CA LEU A 104 -8.26 -1.88 19.26
C LEU A 104 -7.52 -3.17 18.90
N ASP A 105 -8.03 -4.31 19.37
CA ASP A 105 -7.50 -5.62 19.01
C ASP A 105 -8.13 -6.17 17.72
N ASP A 106 -9.38 -5.76 17.43
CA ASP A 106 -10.15 -6.20 16.27
C ASP A 106 -9.79 -5.34 15.04
N PRO A 107 -9.06 -5.89 14.05
CA PRO A 107 -8.65 -5.13 12.88
C PRO A 107 -9.82 -4.78 11.96
N ILE A 108 -10.91 -5.57 11.96
CA ILE A 108 -12.12 -5.27 11.18
C ILE A 108 -12.81 -4.05 11.78
N LEU A 109 -12.93 -4.00 13.11
CA LEU A 109 -13.47 -2.84 13.80
C LEU A 109 -12.61 -1.58 13.53
N ALA A 110 -11.30 -1.68 13.65
CA ALA A 110 -10.40 -0.55 13.40
C ALA A 110 -10.53 -0.01 11.96
N VAL A 111 -10.57 -0.90 10.95
CA VAL A 111 -10.83 -0.50 9.56
C VAL A 111 -12.20 0.17 9.44
N SER A 112 -13.27 -0.41 10.01
CA SER A 112 -14.61 0.16 9.91
C SER A 112 -14.68 1.58 10.49
N LYS A 113 -13.88 1.88 11.52
CA LYS A 113 -13.85 3.19 12.17
C LYS A 113 -13.04 4.23 11.42
N VAL A 114 -11.81 3.90 11.00
CA VAL A 114 -10.83 4.91 10.55
C VAL A 114 -9.96 4.47 9.37
N GLY A 115 -10.17 3.27 8.83
CA GLY A 115 -9.36 2.73 7.74
C GLY A 115 -9.81 3.19 6.36
N ASP A 116 -9.42 2.39 5.37
CA ASP A 116 -9.77 2.52 3.96
C ASP A 116 -10.04 1.11 3.39
N PRO A 117 -10.55 0.98 2.15
CA PRO A 117 -10.96 -0.33 1.62
C PRO A 117 -9.76 -1.16 1.16
N VAL A 118 -8.58 -0.57 0.99
CA VAL A 118 -7.38 -1.26 0.53
C VAL A 118 -6.78 -2.13 1.64
N ILE A 119 -6.77 -1.65 2.88
CA ILE A 119 -6.25 -2.41 4.04
C ILE A 119 -6.89 -3.80 4.16
N PRO A 120 -8.23 -3.95 4.33
CA PRO A 120 -8.85 -5.26 4.49
C PRO A 120 -8.78 -6.09 3.22
N ALA A 121 -8.88 -5.48 2.03
CA ALA A 121 -8.83 -6.18 0.75
C ALA A 121 -7.45 -6.84 0.51
N MET A 122 -6.37 -6.07 0.64
CA MET A 122 -5.03 -6.62 0.46
C MET A 122 -4.67 -7.63 1.55
N ALA A 123 -5.04 -7.36 2.81
CA ALA A 123 -4.73 -8.25 3.92
C ALA A 123 -5.43 -9.60 3.76
N SER A 124 -6.73 -9.61 3.43
CA SER A 124 -7.50 -10.84 3.25
C SER A 124 -7.02 -11.66 2.05
N ILE A 125 -6.73 -11.03 0.90
CA ILE A 125 -6.13 -11.73 -0.25
C ILE A 125 -4.76 -12.33 0.13
N ALA A 126 -3.92 -11.56 0.83
CA ALA A 126 -2.61 -12.05 1.28
C ALA A 126 -2.73 -13.24 2.23
N ILE A 127 -3.67 -13.19 3.19
CA ILE A 127 -3.93 -14.28 4.14
C ILE A 127 -4.41 -15.53 3.40
N GLY A 128 -5.41 -15.40 2.51
CA GLY A 128 -5.94 -16.52 1.74
C GLY A 128 -4.85 -17.19 0.89
N ALA A 129 -4.03 -16.39 0.22
CA ALA A 129 -2.92 -16.90 -0.59
C ALA A 129 -1.84 -17.60 0.25
N ALA A 130 -1.49 -17.03 1.40
CA ALA A 130 -0.52 -17.62 2.32
C ALA A 130 -1.02 -18.95 2.92
N ARG A 131 -2.32 -19.04 3.27
CA ARG A 131 -2.97 -20.29 3.72
C ARG A 131 -2.92 -21.38 2.65
N ALA A 132 -3.08 -20.99 1.38
CA ALA A 132 -2.95 -21.90 0.24
C ALA A 132 -1.49 -22.27 -0.10
N GLY A 133 -0.49 -21.71 0.60
CA GLY A 133 0.92 -22.04 0.43
C GLY A 133 1.70 -21.13 -0.51
N SER A 134 1.08 -20.07 -1.05
CA SER A 134 1.77 -19.07 -1.88
C SER A 134 2.58 -18.10 -1.04
N HIS A 135 3.68 -17.59 -1.59
CA HIS A 135 4.34 -16.40 -1.06
C HIS A 135 3.60 -15.13 -1.50
N VAL A 136 3.67 -14.06 -0.70
CA VAL A 136 3.00 -12.81 -1.02
C VAL A 136 3.97 -11.65 -0.86
N ILE A 137 4.09 -10.85 -1.91
CA ILE A 137 4.78 -9.57 -1.92
C ILE A 137 3.72 -8.46 -1.81
N LEU A 138 3.71 -7.78 -0.68
CA LEU A 138 2.96 -6.55 -0.46
C LEU A 138 3.71 -5.40 -1.15
N ALA A 139 3.22 -4.98 -2.31
CA ALA A 139 3.87 -4.03 -3.21
C ALA A 139 3.37 -2.61 -2.96
N GLY A 140 4.10 -1.85 -2.16
CA GLY A 140 3.71 -0.49 -1.83
C GLY A 140 4.54 0.09 -0.72
N GLY A 141 4.11 1.25 -0.23
CA GLY A 141 4.88 2.01 0.74
C GLY A 141 4.47 1.82 2.19
N THR A 142 4.46 2.92 2.94
CA THR A 142 4.12 2.90 4.37
C THR A 142 2.72 2.34 4.65
N GLN A 143 1.82 2.38 3.67
CA GLN A 143 0.52 1.69 3.70
C GLN A 143 0.65 0.18 3.98
N MET A 144 1.73 -0.47 3.52
CA MET A 144 1.94 -1.91 3.73
C MET A 144 2.18 -2.23 5.22
N GLY A 145 2.61 -1.25 6.03
CA GLY A 145 2.65 -1.41 7.49
C GLY A 145 1.25 -1.63 8.09
N ALA A 146 0.24 -0.92 7.59
CA ALA A 146 -1.16 -1.10 8.01
C ALA A 146 -1.71 -2.47 7.56
N VAL A 147 -1.44 -2.87 6.32
CA VAL A 147 -1.80 -4.21 5.81
C VAL A 147 -1.14 -5.30 6.66
N LEU A 148 0.15 -5.16 6.97
CA LEU A 148 0.89 -6.09 7.83
C LEU A 148 0.30 -6.17 9.25
N ALA A 149 -0.08 -5.03 9.83
CA ALA A 149 -0.72 -4.97 11.14
C ALA A 149 -2.09 -5.66 11.15
N PHE A 150 -2.87 -5.50 10.08
CA PHE A 150 -4.12 -6.24 9.89
C PHE A 150 -3.85 -7.75 9.86
N VAL A 151 -2.92 -8.19 9.00
CA VAL A 151 -2.57 -9.62 8.87
C VAL A 151 -2.11 -10.19 10.22
N LYS A 152 -1.26 -9.48 10.95
CA LYS A 152 -0.78 -9.91 12.26
C LYS A 152 -1.91 -10.06 13.28
N SER A 153 -2.90 -9.17 13.28
CA SER A 153 -4.01 -9.26 14.23
C SER A 153 -5.00 -10.35 13.84
N PHE A 154 -5.23 -10.54 12.53
CA PHE A 154 -6.23 -11.47 12.01
C PHE A 154 -5.72 -12.92 11.89
N ASP A 155 -4.52 -13.14 11.33
CA ASP A 155 -3.91 -14.45 11.14
C ASP A 155 -2.38 -14.38 11.13
N LYS A 156 -1.78 -14.61 12.30
CA LYS A 156 -0.32 -14.59 12.47
C LYS A 156 0.42 -15.64 11.65
N SER A 157 -0.23 -16.76 11.28
CA SER A 157 0.44 -17.84 10.56
C SER A 157 0.84 -17.42 9.13
N ALA A 158 0.05 -16.53 8.53
CA ALA A 158 0.30 -15.99 7.19
C ALA A 158 1.61 -15.20 7.10
N LEU A 159 2.02 -14.52 8.18
CA LEU A 159 3.19 -13.61 8.22
C LEU A 159 4.49 -14.25 7.72
N SER A 160 4.67 -15.56 7.95
CA SER A 160 5.85 -16.32 7.52
C SER A 160 6.07 -16.37 6.00
N ARG A 161 5.03 -16.03 5.21
CA ARG A 161 5.04 -16.05 3.75
C ARG A 161 5.00 -14.66 3.12
N LEU A 162 5.03 -13.60 3.94
CA LEU A 162 4.93 -12.22 3.49
C LEU A 162 6.31 -11.57 3.36
N ALA A 163 6.44 -10.72 2.35
CA ALA A 163 7.49 -9.73 2.22
C ALA A 163 6.87 -8.41 1.75
N ILE A 164 7.53 -7.29 2.04
CA ILE A 164 7.19 -5.98 1.46
C ILE A 164 8.20 -5.66 0.37
N ALA A 165 7.71 -5.20 -0.77
CA ALA A 165 8.56 -4.69 -1.83
C ALA A 165 8.16 -3.25 -2.19
N THR A 166 9.16 -2.38 -2.27
CA THR A 166 8.96 -0.96 -2.56
C THR A 166 10.04 -0.40 -3.50
N THR A 167 10.15 0.91 -3.62
CA THR A 167 11.14 1.61 -4.44
C THR A 167 12.28 2.19 -3.60
N ARG A 168 13.41 2.51 -4.24
CA ARG A 168 14.48 3.29 -3.62
C ARG A 168 14.02 4.66 -3.13
N TRP A 169 13.05 5.28 -3.79
CA TRP A 169 12.59 6.62 -3.45
C TRP A 169 11.84 6.62 -2.13
N LEU A 170 11.07 5.56 -1.86
CA LEU A 170 10.41 5.40 -0.58
C LEU A 170 11.40 4.99 0.52
N ILE A 171 12.25 4.00 0.30
CA ILE A 171 13.12 3.49 1.38
C ILE A 171 14.14 4.53 1.86
N ASN A 172 14.50 5.48 1.00
CA ASN A 172 15.40 6.60 1.31
C ASN A 172 14.65 7.89 1.69
N ASP A 173 13.32 7.86 1.80
CA ASP A 173 12.52 9.00 2.22
C ASP A 173 12.78 9.31 3.70
N LYS A 174 13.58 10.34 3.97
CA LYS A 174 13.88 10.80 5.34
C LYS A 174 12.65 11.31 6.08
N SER A 175 11.53 11.53 5.38
CA SER A 175 10.25 11.90 5.96
C SER A 175 9.35 10.68 6.29
N ALA A 176 9.84 9.46 6.11
CA ALA A 176 9.10 8.24 6.41
C ALA A 176 10.00 7.20 7.08
N ASP A 177 9.39 6.19 7.71
CA ASP A 177 10.14 5.10 8.34
C ASP A 177 9.39 3.77 8.18
N LEU A 178 9.38 3.26 6.94
CA LEU A 178 8.80 1.95 6.64
C LEU A 178 9.51 0.83 7.41
N ILE A 179 10.83 0.90 7.54
CA ILE A 179 11.61 -0.14 8.23
C ILE A 179 11.27 -0.18 9.72
N GLY A 180 11.19 0.98 10.37
CA GLY A 180 10.76 1.09 11.77
C GLY A 180 9.33 0.59 11.97
N LEU A 181 8.40 0.98 11.09
CA LEU A 181 7.01 0.46 11.12
C LEU A 181 6.96 -1.07 11.03
N VAL A 182 7.68 -1.66 10.08
CA VAL A 182 7.69 -3.12 9.90
C VAL A 182 8.30 -3.81 11.12
N LYS A 183 9.41 -3.30 11.66
CA LYS A 183 10.03 -3.84 12.87
C LYS A 183 9.09 -3.79 14.08
N GLU A 184 8.35 -2.70 14.23
CA GLU A 184 7.39 -2.51 15.33
C GLU A 184 6.16 -3.41 15.18
N VAL A 185 5.63 -3.56 13.97
CA VAL A 185 4.50 -4.43 13.69
C VAL A 185 4.92 -5.90 13.77
N TYR A 186 5.72 -6.38 12.82
CA TYR A 186 6.28 -7.73 12.81
C TYR A 186 7.41 -7.80 11.78
N PRO A 187 8.65 -8.15 12.18
CA PRO A 187 9.79 -8.09 11.28
C PRO A 187 9.67 -9.13 10.15
N ILE A 188 9.30 -8.66 8.96
CA ILE A 188 9.32 -9.41 7.70
C ILE A 188 10.36 -8.82 6.73
N PRO A 189 10.78 -9.55 5.68
CA PRO A 189 11.67 -9.01 4.67
C PRO A 189 11.07 -7.75 4.01
N VAL A 190 11.89 -6.71 3.87
CA VAL A 190 11.59 -5.51 3.09
C VAL A 190 12.65 -5.38 2.01
N VAL A 191 12.22 -5.32 0.75
CA VAL A 191 13.08 -5.23 -0.43
C VAL A 191 12.73 -3.97 -1.20
N SER A 192 13.71 -3.30 -1.79
CA SER A 192 13.46 -2.16 -2.67
C SER A 192 14.08 -2.36 -4.04
N SER A 193 13.40 -1.89 -5.08
CA SER A 193 13.98 -1.76 -6.41
C SER A 193 14.87 -0.51 -6.47
N ASN A 194 16.08 -0.66 -7.01
CA ASN A 194 17.06 0.41 -7.15
C ASN A 194 17.03 1.11 -8.52
N LEU A 195 15.85 1.24 -9.12
CA LEU A 195 15.64 1.94 -10.38
C LEU A 195 15.94 3.44 -10.22
N ASP A 196 16.75 4.03 -11.10
CA ASP A 196 17.22 5.42 -11.01
C ASP A 196 16.77 6.24 -12.22
N PHE A 197 16.23 7.44 -11.99
CA PHE A 197 15.78 8.35 -13.04
C PHE A 197 16.65 9.60 -13.21
N ARG A 198 17.78 9.75 -12.51
CA ARG A 198 18.64 10.95 -12.60
C ARG A 198 19.07 11.36 -14.01
N ASP A 199 19.29 10.40 -14.88
CA ASP A 199 19.71 10.55 -16.29
C ASP A 199 18.54 10.58 -17.29
N MET A 200 17.28 10.56 -16.81
CA MET A 200 16.11 10.64 -17.68
C MET A 200 16.05 11.99 -18.39
N PRO A 201 15.60 12.07 -19.66
CA PRO A 201 15.59 13.32 -20.42
C PRO A 201 14.48 14.28 -19.98
N TYR A 202 13.41 13.79 -19.36
CA TYR A 202 12.26 14.58 -18.91
C TYR A 202 12.33 14.95 -17.43
N GLU A 203 12.13 16.22 -17.11
CA GLU A 203 12.13 16.75 -15.75
C GLU A 203 11.09 16.07 -14.85
N SER A 204 9.90 15.81 -15.38
CA SER A 204 8.82 15.07 -14.71
C SER A 204 9.21 13.65 -14.27
N LEU A 205 10.07 12.97 -15.03
CA LEU A 205 10.61 11.66 -14.63
C LEU A 205 11.73 11.85 -13.59
N ARG A 206 12.62 12.82 -13.79
CA ARG A 206 13.67 13.16 -12.80
C ARG A 206 13.09 13.61 -11.46
N ALA A 207 11.89 14.18 -11.42
CA ALA A 207 11.20 14.61 -10.21
C ALA A 207 11.01 13.48 -9.17
N PHE A 208 11.02 12.21 -9.58
CA PHE A 208 11.04 11.10 -8.62
C PHE A 208 12.25 11.16 -7.69
N GLU A 209 13.41 11.58 -8.20
CA GLU A 209 14.65 11.76 -7.44
C GLU A 209 14.57 12.92 -6.44
N GLU A 210 13.62 13.83 -6.65
CA GLU A 210 13.33 14.97 -5.78
C GLU A 210 12.25 14.63 -4.74
N GLY A 211 11.72 13.41 -4.73
CA GLY A 211 10.74 12.93 -3.77
C GLY A 211 9.28 13.07 -4.23
N PHE A 212 9.02 13.32 -5.51
CA PHE A 212 7.67 13.20 -6.08
C PHE A 212 7.30 11.74 -6.34
N VAL A 213 6.01 11.42 -6.19
CA VAL A 213 5.38 10.11 -6.37
C VAL A 213 5.90 9.04 -5.40
N LYS A 214 7.19 8.70 -5.51
CA LYS A 214 7.96 7.68 -4.78
C LYS A 214 7.46 6.25 -4.99
N GLU A 215 6.18 5.98 -4.86
CA GLU A 215 5.57 4.66 -4.91
C GLU A 215 4.11 4.74 -5.35
N GLY A 216 3.55 3.62 -5.77
CA GLY A 216 2.12 3.46 -6.05
C GLY A 216 1.88 2.40 -7.11
N VAL A 217 0.64 1.91 -7.19
CA VAL A 217 0.18 0.94 -8.21
C VAL A 217 1.02 -0.34 -8.23
N GLY A 218 1.65 -0.70 -7.10
CA GLY A 218 2.54 -1.85 -7.00
C GLY A 218 3.84 -1.74 -7.80
N ALA A 219 4.29 -0.52 -8.13
CA ALA A 219 5.49 -0.29 -8.93
C ALA A 219 6.73 -0.93 -8.30
N GLY A 220 6.98 -0.69 -7.01
CA GLY A 220 8.12 -1.27 -6.30
C GLY A 220 8.16 -2.80 -6.37
N GLY A 221 7.04 -3.45 -6.04
CA GLY A 221 6.94 -4.92 -6.11
C GLY A 221 7.06 -5.49 -7.52
N SER A 222 6.50 -4.81 -8.52
CA SER A 222 6.63 -5.23 -9.92
C SER A 222 8.09 -5.16 -10.39
N LEU A 223 8.82 -4.11 -10.01
CA LEU A 223 10.24 -3.95 -10.35
C LEU A 223 11.13 -4.97 -9.61
N VAL A 224 10.85 -5.24 -8.34
CA VAL A 224 11.55 -6.29 -7.58
C VAL A 224 11.31 -7.66 -8.22
N ALA A 225 10.07 -7.97 -8.58
CA ALA A 225 9.74 -9.22 -9.25
C ALA A 225 10.41 -9.36 -10.62
N ALA A 226 10.43 -8.28 -11.42
CA ALA A 226 11.15 -8.26 -12.68
C ALA A 226 12.64 -8.58 -12.47
N SER A 227 13.26 -8.01 -11.45
CA SER A 227 14.66 -8.29 -11.09
C SER A 227 14.87 -9.75 -10.68
N ILE A 228 13.97 -10.31 -9.86
CA ILE A 228 13.99 -11.74 -9.46
C ILE A 228 13.86 -12.67 -10.67
N MET A 229 13.06 -12.28 -11.66
CA MET A 229 12.88 -13.03 -12.91
C MET A 229 14.04 -12.84 -13.91
N GLY A 230 15.07 -12.08 -13.55
CA GLY A 230 16.26 -11.87 -14.38
C GLY A 230 16.11 -10.77 -15.43
N PHE A 231 15.09 -9.90 -15.34
CA PHE A 231 14.99 -8.74 -16.21
C PHE A 231 15.98 -7.64 -15.79
N ASP A 232 16.68 -7.08 -16.76
CA ASP A 232 17.52 -5.90 -16.56
C ASP A 232 16.65 -4.65 -16.28
N LEU A 233 16.91 -4.00 -15.15
CA LEU A 233 16.22 -2.77 -14.77
C LEU A 233 16.52 -1.63 -15.74
N GLY A 234 17.68 -1.63 -16.42
CA GLY A 234 17.97 -0.68 -17.50
C GLY A 234 16.99 -0.82 -18.66
N ARG A 235 16.66 -2.05 -19.06
CA ARG A 235 15.63 -2.31 -20.08
C ARG A 235 14.24 -1.88 -19.64
N VAL A 236 13.86 -2.11 -18.37
CA VAL A 236 12.57 -1.64 -17.83
C VAL A 236 12.51 -0.12 -17.83
N LYS A 237 13.58 0.54 -17.39
CA LYS A 237 13.76 1.99 -17.43
C LYS A 237 13.57 2.56 -18.84
N MET A 238 14.17 1.93 -19.86
CA MET A 238 13.99 2.33 -21.26
C MET A 238 12.57 2.10 -21.77
N ALA A 239 11.87 1.06 -21.28
CA ALA A 239 10.45 0.86 -21.61
C ALA A 239 9.58 1.99 -21.04
N ILE A 240 9.78 2.36 -19.77
CA ILE A 240 9.11 3.49 -19.13
C ILE A 240 9.32 4.78 -19.94
N LEU A 241 10.54 5.05 -20.39
CA LEU A 241 10.83 6.23 -21.20
C LEU A 241 10.05 6.22 -22.53
N ARG A 242 10.02 5.09 -23.24
CA ARG A 242 9.27 4.97 -24.50
C ARG A 242 7.78 5.19 -24.30
N ASP A 243 7.20 4.57 -23.27
CA ASP A 243 5.77 4.71 -22.96
C ASP A 243 5.45 6.17 -22.58
N TYR A 244 6.35 6.82 -21.83
CA TYR A 244 6.23 8.24 -21.49
C TYR A 244 6.23 9.14 -22.73
N GLU A 245 7.15 8.90 -23.67
CA GLU A 245 7.23 9.63 -24.94
C GLU A 245 5.99 9.44 -25.82
N GLU A 246 5.42 8.24 -25.83
CA GLU A 246 4.17 7.93 -26.57
C GLU A 246 2.96 8.66 -25.96
N LEU A 247 2.87 8.69 -24.63
CA LEU A 247 1.84 9.45 -23.92
C LEU A 247 1.94 10.96 -24.22
N LEU A 248 3.15 11.53 -24.23
CA LEU A 248 3.34 12.93 -24.58
C LEU A 248 2.92 13.26 -26.01
N LYS A 249 3.17 12.36 -26.98
CA LYS A 249 2.69 12.53 -28.36
C LYS A 249 1.17 12.55 -28.40
N THR A 250 0.53 11.64 -27.66
CA THR A 250 -0.94 11.54 -27.59
C THR A 250 -1.57 12.80 -26.99
N LEU A 251 -1.00 13.33 -25.90
CA LEU A 251 -1.48 14.55 -25.25
C LEU A 251 -1.36 15.78 -26.16
N ARG A 252 -0.24 15.91 -26.89
CA ARG A 252 -0.05 16.98 -27.88
C ARG A 252 -1.07 16.91 -29.02
N VAL A 253 -1.43 15.71 -29.47
CA VAL A 253 -2.48 15.52 -30.50
C VAL A 253 -3.86 15.88 -29.96
N GLN A 254 -4.09 15.71 -28.65
CA GLN A 254 -5.34 16.06 -27.97
C GLN A 254 -5.44 17.54 -27.56
N GLY A 255 -4.43 18.36 -27.84
CA GLY A 255 -4.42 19.79 -27.50
C GLY A 255 -4.32 20.07 -26.00
N MET A 256 -3.82 19.10 -25.22
CA MET A 256 -3.55 19.21 -23.79
C MET A 256 -2.08 19.55 -23.50
#